data_AF-A0A0F3MD94-F1
#
_entry.id   AF-A0A0F3MD94-F1
#
_cell.length_a   1.000
_cell.length_b   1.000
_cell.length_c   1.000
_cell.angle_alpha   90.00
_cell.angle_beta   90.00
_cell.angle_gamma   90.00
#
_symmetry.space_group_name_H-M   'P 1'
#
loop_
_entity.id
_entity.type
_entity.pdbx_description
1 polymer ?
#
loop_
_entity_poly.entity_id
_entity_poly.type
_entity_poly.pdbx_seq_one_letter_code
_entity_poly.pdbx_strand_id
1 'polypeptide(L)'
;MRSQLNKQDRTQTLSQVIRVIRGWINYHGILDNKRRVSSFINQSKRAIYNWFNRMGGKRKMNWKRLTEILKRVNFPKIGKIVSMF
;
A
#
# COMPACT_ATOMS: atom_id res chain seq x y z
N MET A 1 14.23 27.38 11.46
CA MET A 1 12.90 26.93 10.99
C MET A 1 12.97 25.69 10.07
N ARG A 2 13.61 24.58 10.48
CA ARG A 2 13.59 23.30 9.70
C ARG A 2 13.03 22.11 10.48
N SER A 3 12.65 22.31 11.75
CA SER A 3 12.22 21.26 12.67
C SER A 3 10.72 20.94 12.64
N GLN A 4 9.92 21.67 11.83
CA GLN A 4 8.45 21.48 11.77
C GLN A 4 7.96 20.65 10.58
N LEU A 5 8.81 20.29 9.62
CA LEU A 5 8.41 19.55 8.43
C LEU A 5 8.28 18.03 8.63
N ASN A 6 8.63 17.49 9.81
CA ASN A 6 8.91 16.05 9.93
C ASN A 6 8.27 15.39 11.16
N LYS A 7 6.98 15.65 11.36
CA LYS A 7 6.14 14.86 12.28
C LYS A 7 4.89 14.35 11.58
N GLN A 8 4.94 14.11 10.27
CA GLN A 8 3.88 13.36 9.63
C GLN A 8 3.90 11.95 10.23
N ASP A 9 2.81 11.59 10.91
CA ASP A 9 2.66 10.30 11.53
C ASP A 9 2.77 9.22 10.44
N ARG A 10 3.72 8.28 10.59
CA ARG A 10 3.91 7.16 9.66
C ARG A 10 2.60 6.43 9.40
N THR A 11 1.72 6.39 10.40
CA THR A 11 0.38 5.82 10.29
C THR A 11 -0.50 6.62 9.32
N GLN A 12 -0.44 7.95 9.40
CA GLN A 12 -1.15 8.86 8.50
C GLN A 12 -0.64 8.74 7.07
N THR A 13 0.69 8.74 6.86
CA THR A 13 1.28 8.53 5.52
C THR A 13 0.87 7.18 4.94
N LEU A 14 0.94 6.11 5.73
CA LEU A 14 0.49 4.78 5.29
C LEU A 14 -1.00 4.78 4.93
N SER A 15 -1.84 5.43 5.73
CA SER A 15 -3.28 5.56 5.48
C SER A 15 -3.58 6.27 4.16
N GLN A 16 -2.89 7.39 3.89
CA GLN A 16 -3.01 8.14 2.64
C GLN A 16 -2.59 7.30 1.43
N VAL A 17 -1.44 6.60 1.51
CA VAL A 17 -0.97 5.70 0.46
C VAL A 17 -2.00 4.61 0.17
N ILE A 18 -2.57 3.99 1.21
CA ILE A 18 -3.61 2.95 1.04
C ILE A 18 -4.85 3.52 0.37
N ARG A 19 -5.28 4.74 0.71
CA ARG A 19 -6.43 5.40 0.09
C ARG A 19 -6.20 5.62 -1.42
N VAL A 20 -5.01 6.06 -1.82
CA VAL A 20 -4.64 6.22 -3.24
C VAL A 20 -4.66 4.88 -3.98
N ILE A 21 -4.06 3.84 -3.38
CA ILE A 21 -4.04 2.49 -3.97
C ILE A 21 -5.47 1.96 -4.15
N ARG A 22 -6.36 2.16 -3.17
CA ARG A 22 -7.77 1.78 -3.28
C ARG A 22 -8.47 2.52 -4.42
N GLY A 23 -8.27 3.83 -4.55
CA GLY A 23 -8.84 4.61 -5.65
C GLY A 23 -8.39 4.10 -7.02
N TRP A 24 -7.09 3.83 -7.17
CA TRP A 24 -6.55 3.28 -8.41
C TRP A 24 -7.13 1.90 -8.75
N ILE A 25 -7.24 1.00 -7.76
CA ILE A 25 -7.83 -0.33 -7.96
C ILE A 25 -9.32 -0.24 -8.29
N ASN A 26 -10.07 0.65 -7.64
CA ASN A 26 -11.49 0.82 -7.94
C ASN A 26 -11.72 1.36 -9.36
N TYR A 27 -10.84 2.24 -9.84
CA TYR A 27 -10.94 2.80 -11.19
C TYR A 27 -10.49 1.80 -12.28
N HIS A 28 -9.43 1.03 -12.02
CA HIS A 28 -8.85 0.12 -13.01
C HIS A 28 -9.25 -1.37 -12.83
N GLY A 29 -10.07 -1.68 -11.84
CA GLY A 29 -10.47 -3.02 -11.40
C GLY A 29 -11.52 -3.70 -12.28
N ILE A 30 -11.33 -3.66 -13.59
CA ILE A 30 -12.17 -4.30 -14.62
C ILE A 30 -11.61 -5.69 -14.95
N LEU A 31 -12.46 -6.63 -15.40
CA LEU A 31 -12.12 -8.06 -15.62
C LEU A 31 -10.86 -8.26 -16.46
N ASP A 32 -10.77 -7.53 -17.57
CA ASP A 32 -9.67 -7.65 -18.54
C ASP A 32 -8.34 -7.11 -18.01
N ASN A 33 -8.37 -6.40 -16.87
CA ASN A 33 -7.19 -5.76 -16.28
C ASN A 33 -6.66 -6.47 -15.02
N LYS A 34 -7.19 -7.65 -14.68
CA LYS A 34 -6.80 -8.41 -13.48
C LYS A 34 -5.29 -8.58 -13.33
N ARG A 35 -4.58 -8.86 -14.43
CA ARG A 35 -3.12 -9.04 -14.41
C ARG A 35 -2.38 -7.76 -14.01
N ARG A 36 -2.76 -6.59 -14.56
CA ARG A 36 -2.09 -5.33 -14.21
C ARG A 36 -2.46 -4.89 -12.80
N VAL A 37 -3.71 -5.08 -12.39
CA VAL A 37 -4.16 -4.81 -11.01
C VAL A 37 -3.38 -5.65 -10.00
N SER A 38 -3.20 -6.95 -10.27
CA SER A 38 -2.40 -7.84 -9.43
C SER A 38 -0.93 -7.38 -9.35
N SER A 39 -0.34 -7.02 -10.49
CA SER A 39 1.02 -6.48 -10.56
C SER A 39 1.15 -5.19 -9.74
N PHE A 40 0.22 -4.26 -9.89
CA PHE A 40 0.20 -2.99 -9.16
C PHE A 40 0.10 -3.20 -7.64
N ILE A 41 -0.78 -4.10 -7.18
CA ILE A 41 -0.89 -4.48 -5.76
C ILE A 41 0.45 -5.00 -5.23
N ASN A 42 1.11 -5.90 -5.97
CA ASN A 42 2.38 -6.48 -5.55
C ASN A 42 3.52 -5.46 -5.52
N GLN A 43 3.59 -4.59 -6.53
CA GLN A 43 4.57 -3.49 -6.58
C GLN A 43 4.34 -2.50 -5.43
N SER A 44 3.09 -2.16 -5.13
CA SER A 44 2.72 -1.29 -4.01
C SER A 44 3.18 -1.86 -2.66
N LYS A 45 2.98 -3.16 -2.42
CA LYS A 45 3.48 -3.84 -1.21
C LYS A 45 5.00 -3.73 -1.10
N ARG A 46 5.73 -3.93 -2.20
CA ARG A 46 7.21 -3.79 -2.25
C ARG A 46 7.65 -2.35 -1.98
N ALA A 47 6.96 -1.37 -2.55
CA ALA A 47 7.25 0.04 -2.31
C ALA A 47 7.08 0.40 -0.82
N ILE A 48 6.00 -0.06 -0.19
CA ILE A 48 5.75 0.11 1.25
C ILE A 48 6.83 -0.61 2.09
N TYR A 49 7.19 -1.85 1.75
CA TYR A 49 8.28 -2.58 2.40
C TYR A 49 9.60 -1.80 2.38
N ASN A 50 9.97 -1.30 1.20
CA ASN A 50 11.20 -0.52 1.01
C ASN A 50 11.13 0.82 1.71
N TRP A 51 9.97 1.47 1.77
CA TRP A 51 9.77 2.70 2.53
C TRP A 51 9.98 2.47 4.02
N PHE A 52 9.40 1.42 4.60
CA PHE A 52 9.66 1.06 6.00
C PHE A 52 11.14 0.80 6.30
N ASN A 53 11.84 0.12 5.39
CA ASN A 53 13.27 -0.16 5.56
C ASN A 53 14.17 1.06 5.33
N ARG A 54 13.72 2.07 4.57
CA ARG A 54 14.45 3.32 4.34
C ARG A 54 14.31 4.32 5.49
N MET A 55 13.24 4.24 6.28
CA MET A 55 13.00 5.17 7.41
C MET A 55 14.00 5.01 8.59
N GLY A 56 14.90 4.02 8.55
CA GLY A 56 15.86 3.78 9.62
C GLY A 56 15.22 3.24 10.91
N GLY A 57 16.07 2.77 11.82
CA GLY A 57 15.65 2.22 13.12
C GLY A 57 16.37 0.92 13.47
N LYS A 58 16.45 0.59 14.76
CA LYS A 58 17.18 -0.58 15.28
C LYS A 58 16.72 -1.93 14.72
N ARG A 59 15.48 -2.02 14.22
CA ARG A 59 14.89 -3.26 13.69
C ARG A 59 14.38 -3.04 12.26
N LYS A 60 14.96 -3.77 11.31
CA LYS A 60 14.49 -3.80 9.92
C LYS A 60 13.08 -4.40 9.84
N MET A 61 12.28 -3.90 8.90
CA MET A 61 11.00 -4.49 8.56
C MET A 61 11.22 -5.80 7.83
N ASN A 62 10.49 -6.85 8.21
CA ASN A 62 10.44 -8.12 7.46
C ASN A 62 9.06 -8.32 6.83
N TRP A 63 8.99 -9.24 5.85
CA TRP A 63 7.77 -9.50 5.09
C TRP A 63 6.59 -9.99 5.94
N LYS A 64 6.85 -10.81 6.97
CA LYS A 64 5.82 -11.32 7.89
C LYS A 64 5.16 -10.15 8.63
N ARG A 65 5.97 -9.26 9.24
CA ARG A 65 5.48 -8.10 9.97
C ARG A 65 4.76 -7.11 9.07
N LEU A 66 5.26 -6.86 7.86
CA LEU A 66 4.56 -6.03 6.89
C LEU A 66 3.19 -6.63 6.56
N THR A 67 3.12 -7.94 6.30
CA THR A 67 1.86 -8.62 5.97
C THR A 67 0.83 -8.48 7.09
N GLU A 68 1.24 -8.60 8.36
CA GLU A 68 0.35 -8.38 9.51
C GLU A 68 -0.13 -6.94 9.60
N ILE A 69 0.73 -5.96 9.36
CA ILE A 69 0.33 -4.54 9.29
C ILE A 69 -0.70 -4.34 8.17
N LEU A 70 -0.42 -4.83 6.97
CA LEU A 70 -1.31 -4.71 5.81
C LEU A 70 -2.67 -5.39 6.03
N LYS A 71 -2.71 -6.52 6.76
CA LYS A 71 -3.97 -7.14 7.18
C LYS A 71 -4.77 -6.22 8.10
N ARG A 72 -4.15 -5.67 9.15
CA ARG A 72 -4.83 -4.79 10.14
C ARG A 72 -5.42 -3.53 9.52
N VAL A 73 -4.79 -2.99 8.50
CA VAL A 73 -5.25 -1.78 7.78
C VAL A 73 -6.20 -2.08 6.61
N ASN A 74 -6.62 -3.34 6.45
CA ASN A 74 -7.46 -3.81 5.34
C ASN A 74 -6.88 -3.43 3.97
N PHE A 75 -5.59 -3.68 3.76
CA PHE A 75 -4.93 -3.39 2.48
C PHE A 75 -5.67 -4.08 1.33
N PRO A 76 -5.93 -3.40 0.21
CA PRO A 76 -6.72 -3.94 -0.87
C PRO A 76 -6.09 -5.23 -1.42
N LYS A 77 -6.95 -6.22 -1.59
CA LYS A 77 -6.68 -7.46 -2.32
C LYS A 77 -7.43 -7.39 -3.64
N ILE A 78 -7.15 -8.31 -4.55
CA ILE A 78 -7.99 -8.51 -5.73
C ILE A 78 -9.38 -8.90 -5.21
N GLY A 79 -10.34 -7.98 -5.31
CA GLY A 79 -11.71 -8.14 -4.83
C GLY A 79 -12.67 -8.57 -5.93
N LYS A 80 -13.97 -8.28 -5.76
CA LYS A 80 -14.98 -8.45 -6.82
C LYS A 80 -14.60 -7.56 -8.00
N ILE A 81 -14.19 -8.20 -9.07
CA ILE A 81 -13.95 -7.53 -10.34
C ILE A 81 -15.31 -7.26 -10.95
N VAL A 82 -15.58 -6.01 -11.30
CA VAL A 82 -16.81 -5.64 -12.01
C VAL A 82 -16.58 -5.93 -13.49
N SER A 83 -17.44 -6.78 -14.06
CA SER A 83 -17.51 -6.94 -15.52
C SER A 83 -18.21 -5.71 -16.09
N MET A 84 -17.66 -5.12 -17.16
CA MET A 84 -18.35 -4.08 -17.93
C MET A 84 -19.26 -4.66 -19.02
N PHE A 85 -19.35 -6.00 -19.09
CA PHE A 85 -20.17 -6.78 -20.02
C PHE A 85 -21.04 -7.77 -19.25
#